data_AF-A0A1I6VSA9-F1
#
_entry.id   AF-A0A1I6VSA9-F1
#
_cell.length_a   1.000
_cell.length_b   1.000
_cell.length_c   1.000
_cell.angle_alpha   90.00
_cell.angle_beta   90.00
_cell.angle_gamma   90.00
#
_symmetry.space_group_name_H-M   'P 1'
#
loop_
_entity.id
_entity.type
_entity.pdbx_description
1 polymer ?
#
loop_
_entity_poly.entity_id
_entity_poly.type
_entity_poly.pdbx_seq_one_letter_code
_entity_poly.pdbx_strand_id
1 'polypeptide(L)'
;MKRIKWAVFILVCSIPLFLLSGCFTETKLKKPIGDYLSESYGIKDGDFKILSADNNWFEGIDHQTYVEIKKPYHTFAYLIVDRNSHEIDKNSGDDVFLEIFKGAYVKQHRDVLKQSDKIIKKYNLLSESPNDYDNGKQNFYYYLHINIDEQQEKELITDFKKEQKLNTDNIIKTLKVSKPRDNADHIGVINFIYYYNTYKNNGSVPKAQSIVDDFEKSHVLTEGVYNVAVNTIYSSPESIQQGMDSRNSNVMFIVDKSGKFKAMEPNSSF
;
A
#
# COMPACT_ATOMS: atom_id res chain seq x y z
N MET A 1 -49.38 22.91 34.30
CA MET A 1 -49.57 21.87 33.24
C MET A 1 -48.94 22.19 31.88
N LYS A 2 -48.88 23.45 31.41
CA LYS A 2 -48.31 23.78 30.08
C LYS A 2 -46.78 23.55 29.95
N ARG A 3 -46.01 23.78 31.02
CA ARG A 3 -44.53 23.61 31.01
C ARG A 3 -44.07 22.15 31.02
N ILE A 4 -44.85 21.25 31.65
CA ILE A 4 -44.54 19.81 31.69
C ILE A 4 -44.75 19.15 30.31
N LYS A 5 -45.73 19.63 29.53
CA LYS A 5 -46.00 19.11 28.17
C LYS A 5 -44.87 19.43 27.17
N TRP A 6 -44.16 20.55 27.33
CA TRP A 6 -43.02 20.91 26.48
C TRP A 6 -41.76 20.10 26.79
N ALA A 7 -41.50 19.80 28.06
CA ALA A 7 -40.37 18.96 28.47
C ALA A 7 -40.49 17.52 27.95
N VAL A 8 -41.72 16.97 27.95
CA VAL A 8 -41.99 15.62 27.41
C VAL A 8 -41.85 15.59 25.88
N PHE A 9 -42.21 16.67 25.17
CA PHE A 9 -42.08 16.74 23.71
C PHE A 9 -40.62 16.82 23.26
N ILE A 10 -39.76 17.56 23.98
CA ILE A 10 -38.33 17.63 23.69
C ILE A 10 -37.64 16.30 23.98
N LEU A 11 -37.99 15.62 25.08
CA LEU A 11 -37.41 14.32 25.44
C LEU A 11 -37.80 13.20 24.44
N VAL A 12 -39.03 13.22 23.94
CA VAL A 12 -39.54 12.24 22.96
C VAL A 12 -39.00 12.50 21.55
N CYS A 13 -38.68 13.75 21.19
CA CYS A 13 -38.05 14.08 19.90
C CYS A 13 -36.51 13.99 19.92
N SER A 14 -35.86 13.87 21.09
CA SER A 14 -34.41 13.64 21.19
C SER A 14 -34.00 12.17 21.18
N ILE A 15 -34.93 11.25 21.46
CA ILE A 15 -34.68 9.79 21.45
C ILE A 15 -34.60 9.18 20.03
N PRO A 16 -35.25 9.69 18.96
CA PRO A 16 -35.12 9.12 17.62
C PRO A 16 -33.78 9.46 16.95
N LEU A 17 -33.15 10.58 17.28
CA LEU A 17 -31.89 11.00 16.63
C LEU A 17 -30.69 10.13 17.03
N PHE A 18 -30.67 9.62 18.27
CA PHE A 18 -29.66 8.64 18.70
C PHE A 18 -29.91 7.21 18.20
N LEU A 19 -31.13 6.92 17.70
CA LEU A 19 -31.47 5.62 17.09
C LEU A 19 -31.31 5.62 15.56
N LEU A 20 -31.14 6.80 14.95
CA LEU A 20 -30.92 6.96 13.50
C LEU A 20 -29.44 6.95 13.10
N SER A 21 -28.51 7.00 14.06
CA SER A 21 -27.16 6.47 13.83
C SER A 21 -27.27 4.95 13.85
N GLY A 22 -27.65 4.37 12.71
CA GLY A 22 -27.69 2.92 12.52
C GLY A 22 -26.40 2.34 13.11
N CYS A 23 -26.55 1.42 14.07
CA CYS A 23 -25.44 0.77 14.74
C CYS A 23 -24.67 -0.04 13.69
N PHE A 24 -23.73 0.63 13.04
CA PHE A 24 -22.78 0.04 12.13
C PHE A 24 -21.71 -0.58 13.01
N THR A 25 -21.83 -1.89 13.18
CA THR A 25 -20.78 -2.66 13.82
C THR A 25 -19.92 -3.24 12.70
N GLU A 26 -18.60 -3.05 12.81
CA GLU A 26 -17.56 -3.65 11.94
C GLU A 26 -17.80 -5.15 11.65
N THR A 27 -18.52 -5.83 12.55
CA THR A 27 -19.00 -7.21 12.38
C THR A 27 -19.82 -7.44 11.11
N LYS A 28 -20.53 -6.43 10.58
CA LYS A 28 -21.30 -6.55 9.33
C LYS A 28 -20.40 -6.65 8.09
N LEU A 29 -19.24 -6.00 8.10
CA LEU A 29 -18.27 -6.06 7.00
C LEU A 29 -17.38 -7.31 7.05
N LYS A 30 -17.29 -7.95 8.22
CA LYS A 30 -16.41 -9.12 8.40
C LYS A 30 -16.72 -10.25 7.42
N LYS A 31 -18.00 -10.57 7.22
CA LYS A 31 -18.41 -11.65 6.33
C LYS A 31 -18.13 -11.32 4.85
N PRO A 32 -18.58 -10.18 4.31
CA PRO A 32 -18.28 -9.82 2.91
C PRO A 32 -16.78 -9.77 2.60
N ILE A 33 -15.98 -9.18 3.50
CA ILE A 33 -14.52 -9.15 3.34
C ILE A 33 -13.93 -10.55 3.44
N GLY A 34 -14.38 -11.36 4.41
CA GLY A 34 -13.91 -12.74 4.57
C GLY A 34 -14.23 -13.62 3.37
N ASP A 35 -15.46 -13.54 2.85
CA ASP A 35 -15.90 -14.27 1.67
C ASP A 35 -15.05 -13.85 0.45
N TYR A 36 -14.84 -12.54 0.22
CA TYR A 36 -13.98 -12.04 -0.85
C TYR A 36 -12.53 -12.53 -0.75
N LEU A 37 -11.91 -12.42 0.43
CA LEU A 37 -10.51 -12.81 0.64
C LEU A 37 -10.33 -14.34 0.51
N SER A 38 -11.30 -15.11 0.99
CA SER A 38 -11.32 -16.57 0.88
C SER A 38 -11.51 -17.01 -0.57
N GLU A 39 -12.51 -16.48 -1.27
CA GLU A 39 -12.84 -16.86 -2.65
C GLU A 39 -11.76 -16.41 -3.63
N SER A 40 -11.21 -15.21 -3.46
CA SER A 40 -10.24 -14.62 -4.40
C SER A 40 -8.83 -15.12 -4.15
N TYR A 41 -8.42 -15.32 -2.89
CA TYR A 41 -7.01 -15.55 -2.52
C TYR A 41 -6.79 -16.75 -1.59
N GLY A 42 -7.84 -17.45 -1.16
CA GLY A 42 -7.74 -18.59 -0.25
C GLY A 42 -7.40 -18.22 1.20
N ILE A 43 -7.54 -16.94 1.57
CA ILE A 43 -7.28 -16.45 2.93
C ILE A 43 -8.46 -16.82 3.83
N LYS A 44 -8.16 -17.50 4.94
CA LYS A 44 -9.20 -18.06 5.82
C LYS A 44 -9.70 -17.03 6.82
N ASP A 45 -10.92 -17.27 7.29
CA ASP A 45 -11.43 -16.61 8.49
C ASP A 45 -10.47 -16.77 9.67
N GLY A 46 -10.13 -15.65 10.30
CA GLY A 46 -9.17 -15.58 11.41
C GLY A 46 -7.72 -15.28 10.99
N ASP A 47 -7.39 -15.43 9.70
CA ASP A 47 -6.09 -15.04 9.14
C ASP A 47 -6.07 -13.57 8.67
N PHE A 48 -7.17 -12.83 8.88
CA PHE A 48 -7.25 -11.37 8.71
C PHE A 48 -7.95 -10.69 9.88
N LYS A 49 -7.82 -9.37 9.97
CA LYS A 49 -8.48 -8.49 10.94
C LYS A 49 -8.83 -7.16 10.27
N ILE A 50 -10.08 -6.71 10.42
CA ILE A 50 -10.46 -5.33 10.09
C ILE A 50 -9.85 -4.42 11.16
N LEU A 51 -9.08 -3.43 10.75
CA LEU A 51 -8.45 -2.46 11.64
C LEU A 51 -9.36 -1.27 11.90
N SER A 52 -10.01 -0.80 10.84
CA SER A 52 -10.97 0.29 10.86
C SER A 52 -11.83 0.21 9.62
N ALA A 53 -13.08 0.63 9.75
CA ALA A 53 -13.96 0.89 8.63
C ALA A 53 -14.66 2.23 8.90
N ASP A 54 -14.67 3.11 7.90
CA ASP A 54 -15.43 4.34 8.04
C ASP A 54 -16.94 4.05 8.03
N ASN A 55 -17.69 4.99 8.60
CA ASN A 55 -19.14 4.97 8.56
C ASN A 55 -19.64 6.39 8.31
N ASN A 56 -19.33 6.93 7.14
CA ASN A 56 -19.78 8.26 6.73
C ASN A 56 -21.22 8.21 6.21
N TRP A 57 -22.15 7.67 7.01
CA TRP A 57 -23.55 7.44 6.63
C TRP A 57 -24.20 8.69 6.01
N PHE A 58 -23.92 9.88 6.55
CA PHE A 58 -24.48 11.15 6.08
C PHE A 58 -23.93 11.65 4.73
N GLU A 59 -22.79 11.15 4.28
CA GLU A 59 -22.14 11.60 3.04
C GLU A 59 -22.44 10.68 1.83
N GLY A 60 -23.10 9.53 2.07
CA GLY A 60 -23.47 8.60 1.00
C GLY A 60 -22.31 7.80 0.39
N ILE A 61 -21.12 7.85 0.98
CA ILE A 61 -19.88 7.23 0.48
C ILE A 61 -19.80 5.73 0.84
N ASP A 62 -19.19 4.92 -0.02
CA ASP A 62 -18.89 3.51 0.29
C ASP A 62 -17.94 3.36 1.48
N HIS A 63 -17.92 2.17 2.09
CA HIS A 63 -17.10 1.91 3.27
C HIS A 63 -15.62 1.80 2.91
N GLN A 64 -14.82 2.71 3.43
CA GLN A 64 -13.37 2.71 3.36
C GLN A 64 -12.81 1.88 4.51
N THR A 65 -12.21 0.73 4.18
CA THR A 65 -11.86 -0.28 5.17
C THR A 65 -10.38 -0.65 5.09
N TYR A 66 -9.68 -0.56 6.21
CA TYR A 66 -8.31 -1.05 6.34
C TYR A 66 -8.31 -2.44 6.97
N VAL A 67 -7.63 -3.38 6.32
CA VAL A 67 -7.58 -4.78 6.71
C VAL A 67 -6.13 -5.20 6.90
N GLU A 68 -5.82 -5.80 8.05
CA GLU A 68 -4.58 -6.53 8.28
C GLU A 68 -4.77 -7.99 7.85
N ILE A 69 -3.93 -8.47 6.93
CA ILE A 69 -3.82 -9.89 6.59
C ILE A 69 -2.62 -10.44 7.35
N LYS A 70 -2.83 -11.44 8.20
CA LYS A 70 -1.81 -12.01 9.11
C LYS A 70 -1.07 -13.19 8.49
N LYS A 71 -1.75 -13.96 7.64
CA LYS A 71 -1.21 -15.16 7.00
C LYS A 71 -1.69 -15.26 5.54
N PRO A 72 -0.92 -15.96 4.69
CA PRO A 72 0.38 -16.60 4.95
C PRO A 72 1.55 -15.60 5.10
N TYR A 73 1.32 -14.37 4.67
CA TYR A 73 2.25 -13.25 4.75
C TYR A 73 1.57 -12.07 5.42
N HIS A 74 2.25 -11.44 6.38
CA HIS A 74 1.72 -10.27 7.07
C HIS A 74 1.74 -9.06 6.13
N THR A 75 0.59 -8.42 5.94
CA THR A 75 0.43 -7.22 5.10
C THR A 75 -0.84 -6.46 5.48
N PHE A 76 -1.06 -5.32 4.83
CA PHE A 76 -2.22 -4.45 5.03
C PHE A 76 -2.81 -4.09 3.68
N ALA A 77 -4.14 -4.09 3.58
CA ALA A 77 -4.86 -3.70 2.37
C ALA A 77 -5.97 -2.70 2.72
N TYR A 78 -6.19 -1.76 1.81
CA TYR A 78 -7.32 -0.86 1.81
C TYR A 78 -8.39 -1.39 0.85
N LEU A 79 -9.63 -1.50 1.31
CA LEU A 79 -10.76 -2.00 0.53
C LEU A 79 -11.89 -0.97 0.53
N ILE A 80 -12.52 -0.80 -0.61
CA ILE A 80 -13.81 -0.11 -0.72
C ILE A 80 -14.90 -1.17 -0.73
N VAL A 81 -15.87 -1.05 0.18
CA VAL A 81 -17.01 -1.96 0.27
C VAL A 81 -18.29 -1.18 0.01
N ASP A 82 -19.03 -1.56 -1.03
CA ASP A 82 -20.29 -0.93 -1.41
C ASP A 82 -21.22 -0.90 -0.21
N ARG A 83 -21.78 0.27 0.07
CA ARG A 83 -22.58 0.49 1.27
C ARG A 83 -23.85 -0.39 1.34
N ASN A 84 -24.46 -0.68 0.19
CA ASN A 84 -25.78 -1.30 0.12
C ASN A 84 -25.68 -2.81 -0.12
N SER A 85 -24.87 -3.22 -1.09
CA SER A 85 -24.67 -4.62 -1.45
C SER A 85 -23.64 -5.30 -0.55
N HIS A 86 -22.75 -4.53 0.07
CA HIS A 86 -21.54 -5.00 0.74
C HIS A 86 -20.57 -5.75 -0.19
N GLU A 87 -20.68 -5.56 -1.50
CA GLU A 87 -19.71 -6.09 -2.46
C GLU A 87 -18.41 -5.27 -2.41
N ILE A 88 -17.28 -5.92 -2.63
CA ILE A 88 -15.98 -5.24 -2.69
C ILE A 88 -15.82 -4.58 -4.06
N ASP A 89 -15.60 -3.26 -4.09
CA ASP A 89 -15.19 -2.57 -5.31
C ASP A 89 -13.70 -2.84 -5.56
N LYS A 90 -13.46 -3.68 -6.57
CA LYS A 90 -12.13 -4.14 -6.97
C LYS A 90 -11.31 -3.08 -7.71
N ASN A 91 -11.92 -1.95 -8.10
CA ASN A 91 -11.25 -0.91 -8.89
C ASN A 91 -10.86 0.32 -8.05
N SER A 92 -11.48 0.50 -6.88
CA SER A 92 -11.28 1.69 -6.04
C SER A 92 -10.45 1.41 -4.77
N GLY A 93 -10.25 0.14 -4.42
CA GLY A 93 -9.36 -0.29 -3.34
C GLY A 93 -7.98 -0.72 -3.84
N ASP A 94 -7.18 -1.24 -2.91
CA ASP A 94 -5.89 -1.84 -3.23
C ASP A 94 -6.06 -3.13 -4.04
N ASP A 95 -5.06 -3.40 -4.87
CA ASP A 95 -4.82 -4.76 -5.31
C ASP A 95 -4.29 -5.61 -4.14
N VAL A 96 -5.18 -6.41 -3.56
CA VAL A 96 -4.86 -7.26 -2.41
C VAL A 96 -3.74 -8.27 -2.72
N PHE A 97 -3.63 -8.75 -3.96
CA PHE A 97 -2.59 -9.70 -4.30
C PHE A 97 -1.21 -9.04 -4.29
N LEU A 98 -1.10 -7.82 -4.80
CA LEU A 98 0.15 -7.05 -4.74
C LEU A 98 0.56 -6.75 -3.29
N GLU A 99 -0.41 -6.48 -2.40
CA GLU A 99 -0.15 -6.35 -0.96
C GLU A 99 0.30 -7.66 -0.32
N ILE A 100 -0.28 -8.81 -0.69
CA ILE A 100 0.18 -10.14 -0.24
C ILE A 100 1.61 -10.41 -0.74
N PHE A 101 1.89 -10.06 -2.00
CA PHE A 101 3.23 -10.17 -2.56
C PHE A 101 4.23 -9.29 -1.79
N LYS A 102 3.85 -8.06 -1.44
CA LYS A 102 4.64 -7.17 -0.59
C LYS A 102 4.94 -7.80 0.76
N GLY A 103 3.95 -8.39 1.42
CA GLY A 103 4.14 -9.15 2.66
C GLY A 103 5.11 -10.33 2.48
N ALA A 104 5.01 -11.04 1.36
CA ALA A 104 5.91 -12.15 1.04
C ALA A 104 7.34 -11.68 0.80
N TYR A 105 7.52 -10.58 0.06
CA TYR A 105 8.81 -9.97 -0.21
C TYR A 105 9.45 -9.49 1.09
N VAL A 106 8.72 -8.74 1.91
CA VAL A 106 9.15 -8.29 3.23
C VAL A 106 9.62 -9.45 4.10
N LYS A 107 8.90 -10.57 4.10
CA LYS A 107 9.27 -11.75 4.89
C LYS A 107 10.55 -12.43 4.37
N GLN A 108 10.74 -12.51 3.06
CA GLN A 108 11.84 -13.24 2.41
C GLN A 108 13.12 -12.40 2.28
N HIS A 109 13.00 -11.08 2.15
CA HIS A 109 14.09 -10.15 1.80
C HIS A 109 14.45 -9.20 2.95
N ARG A 110 14.60 -9.74 4.17
CA ARG A 110 14.80 -8.91 5.39
C ARG A 110 16.05 -8.03 5.34
N ASP A 111 17.11 -8.47 4.66
CA ASP A 111 18.34 -7.69 4.56
C ASP A 111 18.21 -6.48 3.61
N VAL A 112 17.33 -6.58 2.60
CA VAL A 112 16.95 -5.44 1.74
C VAL A 112 16.24 -4.36 2.57
N LEU A 113 15.37 -4.75 3.50
CA LEU A 113 14.67 -3.81 4.38
C LEU A 113 15.62 -3.15 5.37
N LYS A 114 16.52 -3.93 6.00
CA LYS A 114 17.58 -3.36 6.86
C LYS A 114 18.46 -2.37 6.10
N GLN A 115 18.75 -2.64 4.82
CA GLN A 115 19.51 -1.71 3.99
C GLN A 115 18.70 -0.46 3.68
N SER A 116 17.40 -0.59 3.41
CA SER A 116 16.49 0.54 3.25
C SER A 116 16.45 1.43 4.51
N ASP A 117 16.40 0.85 5.71
CA ASP A 117 16.45 1.61 6.97
C ASP A 117 17.75 2.43 7.10
N LYS A 118 18.89 1.84 6.70
CA LYS A 118 20.18 2.55 6.68
C LYS A 118 20.18 3.69 5.66
N ILE A 119 19.61 3.48 4.48
CA ILE A 119 19.46 4.48 3.41
C ILE A 119 18.58 5.63 3.91
N ILE A 120 17.41 5.32 4.48
CA ILE A 120 16.47 6.31 5.04
C ILE A 120 17.19 7.21 6.04
N LYS A 121 17.93 6.61 6.98
CA LYS A 121 18.70 7.35 7.98
C LYS A 121 19.84 8.18 7.35
N LYS A 122 20.61 7.58 6.43
CA LYS A 122 21.76 8.23 5.79
C LYS A 122 21.37 9.51 5.04
N TYR A 123 20.25 9.47 4.34
CA TYR A 123 19.77 10.56 3.50
C TYR A 123 18.70 11.44 4.15
N ASN A 124 18.37 11.17 5.42
CA ASN A 124 17.33 11.87 6.17
C ASN A 124 15.99 11.89 5.41
N LEU A 125 15.65 10.74 4.83
CA LEU A 125 14.36 10.48 4.17
C LEU A 125 13.32 10.20 5.26
N LEU A 126 12.04 10.29 4.89
CA LEU A 126 10.96 9.97 5.82
C LEU A 126 10.98 8.47 6.18
N SER A 127 10.95 8.17 7.47
CA SER A 127 10.75 6.79 7.96
C SER A 127 9.29 6.35 7.90
N GLU A 128 8.37 7.31 7.92
CA GLU A 128 6.93 7.12 7.83
C GLU A 128 6.36 8.13 6.84
N SER A 129 5.43 7.69 6.01
CA SER A 129 4.64 8.56 5.14
C SER A 129 3.69 9.41 5.98
N PRO A 130 3.53 10.70 5.66
CA PRO A 130 2.58 11.56 6.34
C PRO A 130 1.14 11.39 5.79
N ASN A 131 0.94 10.59 4.74
CA ASN A 131 -0.35 10.39 4.11
C ASN A 131 -1.27 9.50 4.97
N ASP A 132 -2.53 9.89 5.11
CA ASP A 132 -3.52 9.13 5.89
C ASP A 132 -3.73 7.71 5.37
N TYR A 133 -3.64 7.52 4.05
CA TYR A 133 -3.72 6.20 3.41
C TYR A 133 -2.63 5.25 3.93
N ASP A 134 -1.37 5.70 3.92
CA ASP A 134 -0.25 4.89 4.42
C ASP A 134 -0.35 4.68 5.93
N ASN A 135 -0.79 5.70 6.68
CA ASN A 135 -1.00 5.61 8.12
C ASN A 135 -2.10 4.59 8.49
N GLY A 136 -3.20 4.55 7.74
CA GLY A 136 -4.25 3.52 7.88
C GLY A 136 -3.71 2.11 7.66
N LYS A 137 -2.74 1.96 6.76
CA LYS A 137 -1.95 0.74 6.52
C LYS A 137 -0.75 0.58 7.47
N GLN A 138 -0.76 1.28 8.61
CA GLN A 138 0.28 1.23 9.65
C GLN A 138 1.68 1.57 9.13
N ASN A 139 1.77 2.39 8.09
CA ASN A 139 3.00 2.75 7.38
C ASN A 139 3.83 1.53 6.92
N PHE A 140 3.17 0.40 6.67
CA PHE A 140 3.83 -0.88 6.41
C PHE A 140 4.71 -0.81 5.15
N TYR A 141 6.01 -0.61 5.38
CA TYR A 141 7.03 -0.39 4.35
C TYR A 141 6.49 0.53 3.24
N TYR A 142 6.01 1.72 3.62
CA TYR A 142 5.30 2.64 2.70
C TYR A 142 6.09 2.89 1.41
N TYR A 143 7.43 2.87 1.48
CA TYR A 143 8.32 3.12 0.35
C TYR A 143 8.45 1.92 -0.61
N LEU A 144 7.91 0.75 -0.27
CA LEU A 144 8.03 -0.46 -1.09
C LEU A 144 6.70 -0.70 -1.82
N HIS A 145 6.76 -0.67 -3.15
CA HIS A 145 5.63 -0.94 -4.03
C HIS A 145 6.00 -2.05 -5.02
N ILE A 146 5.04 -2.91 -5.32
CA ILE A 146 5.19 -3.99 -6.29
C ILE A 146 4.08 -3.84 -7.31
N ASN A 147 4.46 -3.84 -8.58
CA ASN A 147 3.53 -3.84 -9.69
C ASN A 147 3.89 -5.01 -10.61
N ILE A 148 2.88 -5.76 -11.02
CA ILE A 148 3.03 -6.96 -11.85
C ILE A 148 2.15 -6.80 -13.08
N ASP A 149 2.60 -7.34 -14.22
CA ASP A 149 1.77 -7.41 -15.42
C ASP A 149 0.46 -8.17 -15.13
N GLU A 150 -0.68 -7.63 -15.56
CA GLU A 150 -2.00 -8.16 -15.19
C GLU A 150 -2.15 -9.66 -15.52
N GLN A 151 -1.61 -10.11 -16.66
CA GLN A 151 -1.72 -11.51 -17.05
C GLN A 151 -0.83 -12.39 -16.14
N GLN A 152 0.38 -11.94 -15.84
CA GLN A 152 1.27 -12.62 -14.91
C GLN A 152 0.68 -12.66 -13.50
N GLU A 153 0.04 -11.60 -13.05
CA GLU A 153 -0.61 -11.53 -11.74
C GLU A 153 -1.72 -12.58 -11.61
N LYS A 154 -2.58 -12.74 -12.62
CA LYS A 154 -3.64 -13.77 -12.65
C LYS A 154 -3.10 -15.19 -12.53
N GLU A 155 -1.98 -15.47 -13.20
CA GLU A 155 -1.28 -16.76 -13.12
C GLU A 155 -0.76 -16.99 -11.69
N LEU A 156 -0.08 -15.98 -11.12
CA LEU A 156 0.45 -16.04 -9.77
C LEU A 156 -0.65 -16.19 -8.70
N ILE A 157 -1.79 -15.52 -8.86
CA ILE A 157 -2.96 -15.69 -7.97
C ILE A 157 -3.45 -17.13 -8.02
N THR A 158 -3.55 -17.72 -9.22
CA THR A 158 -4.02 -19.10 -9.39
C THR A 158 -3.14 -20.10 -8.65
N ASP A 159 -1.82 -19.93 -8.76
CA ASP A 159 -0.85 -20.79 -8.07
C ASP A 159 -0.84 -20.52 -6.56
N PHE A 160 -0.87 -19.25 -6.17
CA PHE A 160 -0.95 -18.85 -4.77
C PHE A 160 -2.18 -19.42 -4.07
N LYS A 161 -3.36 -19.41 -4.69
CA LYS A 161 -4.57 -19.99 -4.10
C LYS A 161 -4.40 -21.47 -3.76
N LYS A 162 -3.70 -22.22 -4.60
CA LYS A 162 -3.44 -23.67 -4.42
C LYS A 162 -2.39 -23.92 -3.36
N GLU A 163 -1.28 -23.19 -3.42
CA GLU A 163 -0.08 -23.48 -2.61
C GLU A 163 -0.01 -22.69 -1.31
N GLN A 164 -0.73 -21.57 -1.23
CA GLN A 164 -0.67 -20.57 -0.15
C GLN A 164 0.77 -20.10 0.14
N LYS A 165 1.60 -20.04 -0.91
CA LYS A 165 3.01 -19.68 -0.86
C LYS A 165 3.40 -18.89 -2.10
N LEU A 166 4.34 -17.97 -1.91
CA LEU A 166 5.01 -17.22 -2.96
C LEU A 166 6.52 -17.39 -2.79
N ASN A 167 7.22 -17.70 -3.87
CA ASN A 167 8.69 -17.66 -3.92
C ASN A 167 9.12 -16.38 -4.65
N THR A 168 9.30 -15.32 -3.88
CA THR A 168 9.58 -14.00 -4.46
C THR A 168 10.94 -13.97 -5.16
N ASP A 169 11.96 -14.71 -4.67
CA ASP A 169 13.26 -14.85 -5.33
C ASP A 169 13.18 -15.40 -6.75
N ASN A 170 12.20 -16.24 -7.03
CA ASN A 170 11.98 -16.79 -8.37
C ASN A 170 11.08 -15.89 -9.21
N ILE A 171 10.02 -15.34 -8.62
CA ILE A 171 9.05 -14.53 -9.36
C ILE A 171 9.67 -13.22 -9.85
N ILE A 172 10.48 -12.53 -9.03
CA ILE A 172 11.07 -11.24 -9.42
C ILE A 172 11.97 -11.33 -10.66
N LYS A 173 12.56 -12.52 -10.94
CA LYS A 173 13.40 -12.78 -12.11
C LYS A 173 12.61 -12.88 -13.40
N THR A 174 11.31 -13.19 -13.31
CA THR A 174 10.43 -13.43 -14.46
C THR A 174 9.44 -12.29 -14.68
N LEU A 175 9.50 -11.24 -13.87
CA LEU A 175 8.63 -10.08 -14.02
C LEU A 175 8.82 -9.43 -15.39
N LYS A 176 7.71 -9.18 -16.08
CA LYS A 176 7.70 -8.53 -17.38
C LYS A 176 7.63 -7.02 -17.18
N VAL A 177 8.72 -6.33 -17.51
CA VAL A 177 8.75 -4.87 -17.49
C VAL A 177 7.78 -4.33 -18.54
N SER A 178 6.81 -3.53 -18.11
CA SER A 178 5.90 -2.84 -19.02
C SER A 178 5.61 -1.41 -18.54
N LYS A 179 5.10 -0.56 -19.45
CA LYS A 179 4.76 0.81 -19.09
C LYS A 179 3.58 0.81 -18.11
N PRO A 180 3.61 1.65 -17.05
CA PRO A 180 2.46 1.88 -16.19
C PRO A 180 1.19 2.14 -16.97
N ARG A 181 0.03 1.71 -16.45
CA ARG A 181 -1.27 2.18 -16.94
C ARG A 181 -1.50 3.66 -16.65
N ASP A 182 -0.95 4.21 -15.56
CA ASP A 182 -0.97 5.64 -15.23
C ASP A 182 0.19 6.08 -14.31
N ASN A 183 0.37 7.40 -14.18
CA ASN A 183 1.48 8.13 -13.55
C ASN A 183 2.15 7.48 -12.32
N ALA A 184 3.46 7.25 -12.48
CA ALA A 184 4.54 7.09 -11.50
C ALA A 184 5.10 5.67 -11.26
N ASP A 185 4.40 4.61 -11.66
CA ASP A 185 4.74 3.26 -11.19
C ASP A 185 5.06 2.27 -12.32
N HIS A 186 6.33 1.93 -12.51
CA HIS A 186 6.73 0.93 -13.51
C HIS A 186 6.13 -0.44 -13.16
N ILE A 187 5.60 -1.14 -14.17
CA ILE A 187 5.03 -2.49 -14.03
C ILE A 187 6.15 -3.52 -14.23
N GLY A 188 6.10 -4.60 -13.45
CA GLY A 188 7.08 -5.69 -13.51
C GLY A 188 8.41 -5.35 -12.85
N VAL A 189 8.41 -4.44 -11.88
CA VAL A 189 9.59 -4.05 -11.12
C VAL A 189 9.29 -3.95 -9.62
N ILE A 190 10.31 -4.14 -8.79
CA ILE A 190 10.24 -3.83 -7.36
C ILE A 190 10.60 -2.34 -7.17
N ASN A 191 9.63 -1.54 -6.74
CA ASN A 191 9.75 -0.09 -6.62
C ASN A 191 10.07 0.32 -5.18
N PHE A 192 11.20 1.01 -5.00
CA PHE A 192 11.57 1.70 -3.75
C PHE A 192 11.35 3.21 -3.94
N ILE A 193 10.25 3.75 -3.42
CA ILE A 193 9.85 5.15 -3.55
C ILE A 193 9.99 5.85 -2.20
N TYR A 194 11.07 6.61 -2.03
CA TYR A 194 11.34 7.33 -0.80
C TYR A 194 10.89 8.79 -0.88
N TYR A 195 10.43 9.34 0.25
CA TYR A 195 10.09 10.75 0.36
C TYR A 195 11.17 11.56 1.10
N TYR A 196 11.57 12.69 0.51
CA TYR A 196 12.40 13.69 1.14
C TYR A 196 11.55 14.89 1.57
N ASN A 197 11.47 15.14 2.88
CA ASN A 197 10.66 16.23 3.42
C ASN A 197 11.37 17.58 3.31
N THR A 198 10.90 18.43 2.41
CA THR A 198 11.45 19.75 2.13
C THR A 198 11.12 20.81 3.17
N TYR A 199 10.14 20.58 4.04
CA TYR A 199 9.86 21.45 5.19
C TYR A 199 10.86 21.23 6.33
N LYS A 200 11.16 19.96 6.63
CA LYS A 200 12.07 19.58 7.73
C LYS A 200 13.55 19.67 7.35
N ASN A 201 13.85 19.56 6.06
CA ASN A 201 15.21 19.46 5.57
C ASN A 201 15.59 20.66 4.71
N ASN A 202 16.75 21.25 4.98
CA ASN A 202 17.32 22.37 4.23
C ASN A 202 18.45 21.96 3.26
N GLY A 203 18.77 20.68 3.19
CA GLY A 203 19.85 20.13 2.37
C GLY A 203 19.45 19.90 0.92
N SER A 204 20.43 19.46 0.12
CA SER A 204 20.16 18.99 -1.24
C SER A 204 19.37 17.68 -1.20
N VAL A 205 18.31 17.60 -2.02
CA VAL A 205 17.56 16.36 -2.23
C VAL A 205 18.51 15.29 -2.79
N PRO A 206 18.61 14.11 -2.16
CA PRO A 206 19.49 13.05 -2.64
C PRO A 206 19.04 12.56 -4.02
N LYS A 207 19.99 12.19 -4.88
CA LYS A 207 19.69 11.58 -6.18
C LYS A 207 19.42 10.08 -6.00
N ALA A 208 18.44 9.56 -6.73
CA ALA A 208 18.13 8.13 -6.76
C ALA A 208 19.37 7.27 -7.06
N GLN A 209 20.25 7.72 -7.96
CA GLN A 209 21.51 7.02 -8.26
C GLN A 209 22.38 6.79 -7.01
N SER A 210 22.47 7.75 -6.09
CA SER A 210 23.25 7.59 -4.86
C SER A 210 22.68 6.50 -3.95
N ILE A 211 21.36 6.27 -4.00
CA ILE A 211 20.69 5.19 -3.28
C ILE A 211 20.94 3.84 -3.99
N VAL A 212 20.90 3.82 -5.32
CA VAL A 212 21.27 2.62 -6.11
C VAL A 212 22.69 2.18 -5.79
N ASP A 213 23.65 3.12 -5.72
CA ASP A 213 25.04 2.81 -5.37
C ASP A 213 25.17 2.20 -3.96
N ASP A 214 24.31 2.60 -3.02
CA ASP A 214 24.29 2.02 -1.67
C ASP A 214 23.70 0.61 -1.65
N PHE A 215 22.68 0.34 -2.47
CA PHE A 215 22.19 -1.02 -2.68
C PHE A 215 23.25 -1.90 -3.33
N GLU A 216 23.91 -1.42 -4.38
CA GLU A 216 24.98 -2.15 -5.08
C GLU A 216 26.12 -2.54 -4.13
N LYS A 217 26.62 -1.60 -3.33
CA LYS A 217 27.68 -1.86 -2.33
C LYS A 217 27.27 -2.86 -1.24
N SER A 218 25.98 -2.97 -0.97
CA SER A 218 25.47 -3.86 0.08
C SER A 218 25.25 -5.30 -0.38
N HIS A 219 25.17 -5.54 -1.69
CA HIS A 219 24.90 -6.85 -2.29
C HIS A 219 23.63 -7.55 -1.79
N VAL A 220 22.63 -6.80 -1.29
CA VAL A 220 21.39 -7.38 -0.73
C VAL A 220 20.34 -7.68 -1.77
N LEU A 221 20.36 -7.02 -2.93
CA LEU A 221 19.39 -7.24 -4.00
C LEU A 221 19.78 -8.47 -4.82
N THR A 222 18.81 -9.36 -5.03
CA THR A 222 18.96 -10.56 -5.86
C THR A 222 18.65 -10.24 -7.33
N GLU A 223 18.88 -11.20 -8.23
CA GLU A 223 18.57 -11.05 -9.66
C GLU A 223 17.11 -10.59 -9.87
N GLY A 224 16.93 -9.52 -10.65
CA GLY A 224 15.60 -8.95 -10.90
C GLY A 224 15.66 -7.52 -11.46
N VAL A 225 14.49 -6.93 -11.68
CA VAL A 225 14.34 -5.54 -12.13
C VAL A 225 13.82 -4.68 -10.99
N TYR A 226 14.50 -3.57 -10.77
CA TYR A 226 14.27 -2.68 -9.64
C TYR A 226 14.16 -1.24 -10.10
N ASN A 227 13.44 -0.47 -9.31
CA ASN A 227 13.33 0.95 -9.49
C ASN A 227 13.54 1.65 -8.13
N VAL A 228 14.34 2.70 -8.13
CA VAL A 228 14.53 3.57 -6.96
C VAL A 228 14.11 4.98 -7.35
N ALA A 229 13.13 5.52 -6.63
CA ALA A 229 12.66 6.88 -6.76
C ALA A 229 12.91 7.66 -5.46
N VAL A 230 13.30 8.93 -5.62
CA VAL A 230 13.29 9.93 -4.55
C VAL A 230 12.34 11.03 -4.97
N ASN A 231 11.25 11.15 -4.24
CA ASN A 231 10.25 12.20 -4.42
C ASN A 231 10.34 13.22 -3.30
N THR A 232 10.19 14.50 -3.64
CA THR A 232 10.05 15.55 -2.63
C THR A 232 8.61 15.63 -2.15
N ILE A 233 8.46 15.83 -0.85
CA ILE A 233 7.18 16.15 -0.22
C ILE A 233 7.37 17.38 0.66
N TYR A 234 6.40 18.27 0.68
CA TYR A 234 6.31 19.29 1.73
C TYR A 234 5.36 18.75 2.79
N SER A 235 5.86 18.44 3.98
CA SER A 235 5.02 17.95 5.07
C SER A 235 5.36 18.72 6.35
N SER A 236 4.43 19.60 6.71
CA SER A 236 4.43 20.41 7.92
C SER A 236 3.26 20.00 8.82
N PRO A 237 3.21 20.45 10.08
CA PRO A 237 2.06 20.20 10.95
C PRO A 237 0.71 20.70 10.40
N GLU A 238 0.71 21.68 9.49
CA GLU A 238 -0.49 22.34 8.99
C GLU A 238 -0.91 21.87 7.59
N SER A 239 0.03 21.35 6.78
CA SER A 239 -0.24 20.98 5.40
C SER A 239 0.73 19.93 4.87
N ILE A 240 0.20 19.06 4.01
CA ILE A 240 0.95 18.13 3.18
C ILE A 240 0.73 18.51 1.72
N GLN A 241 1.82 18.65 0.95
CA GLN A 241 1.78 18.94 -0.48
C GLN A 241 2.73 18.00 -1.21
N GLN A 242 2.21 17.33 -2.22
CA GLN A 242 2.93 16.43 -3.11
C GLN A 242 2.60 16.79 -4.55
N GLY A 243 3.60 16.75 -5.44
CA GLY A 243 3.42 17.09 -6.85
C GLY A 243 4.68 16.88 -7.66
N MET A 244 4.63 17.27 -8.93
CA MET A 244 5.82 17.26 -9.79
C MET A 244 6.84 18.28 -9.28
N ASP A 245 8.03 17.81 -8.94
CA ASP A 245 9.16 18.65 -8.54
C ASP A 245 10.37 18.27 -9.38
N SER A 246 11.05 19.26 -9.96
CA SER A 246 12.27 19.06 -10.76
C SER A 246 13.41 18.36 -10.01
N ARG A 247 13.35 18.34 -8.67
CA ARG A 247 14.32 17.67 -7.80
C ARG A 247 14.04 16.18 -7.65
N ASN A 248 12.84 15.73 -8.00
CA ASN A 248 12.51 14.30 -8.03
C ASN A 248 13.48 13.57 -8.95
N SER A 249 13.83 12.34 -8.60
CA SER A 249 14.73 11.53 -9.41
C SER A 249 14.36 10.06 -9.34
N ASN A 250 14.60 9.36 -10.44
CA ASN A 250 14.26 7.96 -10.59
C ASN A 250 15.38 7.22 -11.34
N VAL A 251 15.72 6.01 -10.91
CA VAL A 251 16.65 5.12 -11.60
C VAL A 251 16.08 3.72 -11.63
N MET A 252 15.88 3.20 -12.84
CA MET A 252 15.53 1.80 -13.08
C MET A 252 16.77 1.03 -13.48
N PHE A 253 16.93 -0.18 -12.95
CA PHE A 253 18.12 -1.01 -13.18
C PHE A 253 17.80 -2.50 -13.05
N ILE A 254 18.65 -3.31 -13.66
CA ILE A 254 18.64 -4.76 -13.56
C ILE A 254 19.81 -5.18 -12.67
N VAL A 255 19.55 -6.12 -11.77
CA VAL A 255 20.60 -6.91 -11.09
C VAL A 255 20.67 -8.24 -11.81
N ASP A 256 21.83 -8.58 -12.37
CA ASP A 256 22.01 -9.88 -13.02
C ASP A 256 22.40 -10.99 -12.03
N LYS A 257 22.52 -12.23 -12.53
CA LYS A 257 22.89 -13.42 -11.74
C LYS A 257 24.18 -13.28 -10.94
N SER A 258 25.10 -12.42 -11.36
CA SER A 258 26.36 -12.17 -10.66
C SER A 258 26.25 -11.10 -9.58
N GLY A 259 25.07 -10.48 -9.42
CA GLY A 259 24.84 -9.34 -8.53
C GLY A 259 25.28 -8.01 -9.13
N LYS A 260 25.58 -7.96 -10.44
CA LYS A 260 26.01 -6.72 -11.11
C LYS A 260 24.82 -5.88 -11.53
N PHE A 261 24.91 -4.58 -11.28
CA PHE A 261 23.87 -3.60 -11.60
C PHE A 261 24.08 -3.07 -13.02
N LYS A 262 22.99 -2.93 -13.76
CA LYS A 262 22.96 -2.33 -15.11
C LYS A 262 21.78 -1.37 -15.18
N ALA A 263 22.06 -0.09 -15.37
CA ALA A 263 21.03 0.91 -15.59
C ALA A 263 20.19 0.55 -16.83
N MET A 264 18.89 0.82 -16.75
CA MET A 264 17.98 0.72 -17.89
C MET A 264 17.74 2.11 -18.47
N GLU A 265 17.87 2.24 -19.78
CA GLU A 265 17.51 3.47 -20.49
C GLU A 265 16.01 3.74 -20.33
N PRO A 266 15.57 5.00 -20.11
CA PRO A 266 14.14 5.34 -20.00
C PRO A 266 13.29 5.05 -21.25
N ASN A 267 13.86 4.56 -22.34
CA ASN A 267 13.14 4.23 -23.57
C ASN A 267 13.84 3.08 -24.32
N SER A 268 13.40 1.85 -24.08
CA SER A 268 13.41 0.84 -25.15
C SER A 268 12.08 0.11 -25.08
N SER A 269 11.13 0.63 -25.87
CA SER A 269 9.93 -0.05 -26.29
C SER A 269 10.23 -1.51 -26.66
N PHE A 270 9.60 -2.45 -25.96
CA PHE A 270 9.20 -3.73 -26.51
C PHE A 270 7.73 -3.64 -26.91
#